data_AF-A0A194VSD1-F1
#
_entry.id   AF-A0A194VSD1-F1
#
_cell.length_a   1.000
_cell.length_b   1.000
_cell.length_c   1.000
_cell.angle_alpha   90.00
_cell.angle_beta   90.00
_cell.angle_gamma   90.00
#
_symmetry.space_group_name_H-M   'P 1'
#
loop_
_entity.id
_entity.type
_entity.pdbx_description
1 polymer ?
#
loop_
_entity_poly.entity_id
_entity_poly.type
_entity_poly.pdbx_seq_one_letter_code
_entity_poly.pdbx_strand_id
1 'polypeptide(L)'
;MDQNPEEAPQLPLPTTHKRKLVTIRPITELRHLKGALERFDIATVRGGWTVVVTHNTWSVDELALYFEIDSFILSKDRRFSWEDYGSMIRYQGKMGYHVRSKMYGKNISQGLIMDIEKFPEVRDVLQGLLKEHGPVNGMRMAQEMAFEDILGVKKWEHPVGAQGPVLGRAPPFFHQPGCGRAQNIPELFTAKYLNVDFQVTEKIDGVSMTVYRVQKGSQWHTSLPVLPEGSTQEDDIARVGVASRTEDLDEKGDSAYWQAAKQIDLPSKIHKIGIPNLAIQGELIGPTIRNNSLGFAPDEPHQFIVFQIYNIDTQRCLDPRRVVQLCEAHGLPHVPVIGKVQLKDYATSFREILPKADGMGFRAQPREGLVFKMCGDEFAFKVISIRWLLEKGE
;
A
#
# COMPACT_ATOMS: atom_id res chain seq x y z
N MET A 1 40.62 -6.49 -31.12
CA MET A 1 39.24 -5.94 -31.19
C MET A 1 38.40 -6.88 -30.34
N ASP A 2 38.40 -6.64 -29.04
CA ASP A 2 37.50 -7.33 -28.11
C ASP A 2 36.15 -6.61 -28.18
N GLN A 3 35.16 -7.25 -28.78
CA GLN A 3 33.78 -6.81 -28.68
C GLN A 3 33.21 -7.41 -27.40
N ASN A 4 33.03 -6.55 -26.39
CA ASN A 4 32.18 -6.85 -25.24
C ASN A 4 30.80 -7.29 -25.75
N PRO A 5 30.21 -8.38 -25.24
CA PRO A 5 28.85 -8.74 -25.58
C PRO A 5 27.92 -7.62 -25.08
N GLU A 6 27.11 -7.07 -25.99
CA GLU A 6 26.03 -6.13 -25.66
C GLU A 6 25.19 -6.72 -24.53
N GLU A 7 25.17 -6.04 -23.37
CA GLU A 7 24.19 -6.31 -22.33
C GLU A 7 22.79 -6.20 -22.96
N ALA A 8 22.05 -7.30 -22.91
CA ALA A 8 20.67 -7.32 -23.35
C ALA A 8 19.91 -6.17 -22.67
N PRO A 9 19.07 -5.41 -23.39
CA PRO A 9 18.35 -4.28 -22.83
C PRO A 9 17.55 -4.73 -21.62
N GLN A 10 17.96 -4.29 -20.43
CA GLN A 10 17.20 -4.52 -19.20
C GLN A 10 15.85 -3.84 -19.38
N LEU A 11 14.80 -4.65 -19.54
CA LEU A 11 13.42 -4.17 -19.58
C LEU A 11 13.17 -3.33 -18.32
N PRO A 12 12.59 -2.12 -18.45
CA PRO A 12 12.37 -1.25 -17.30
C PRO A 12 11.54 -1.99 -16.26
N LEU A 13 12.10 -2.08 -15.05
CA LEU A 13 11.46 -2.80 -13.96
C LEU A 13 10.08 -2.18 -13.66
N PRO A 14 9.04 -2.99 -13.46
CA PRO A 14 7.70 -2.50 -13.19
C PRO A 14 7.71 -1.68 -11.89
N THR A 15 7.35 -0.38 -11.94
CA THR A 15 7.48 0.51 -10.79
C THR A 15 6.41 0.22 -9.73
N THR A 16 6.78 -0.54 -8.71
CA THR A 16 5.90 -0.78 -7.55
C THR A 16 5.57 0.54 -6.84
N HIS A 17 4.33 0.69 -6.38
CA HIS A 17 3.94 1.88 -5.61
C HIS A 17 4.77 1.98 -4.30
N LYS A 18 5.72 2.92 -4.24
CA LYS A 18 6.43 3.32 -3.02
C LYS A 18 5.69 4.49 -2.37
N ARG A 19 5.19 4.28 -1.15
CA ARG A 19 4.53 5.33 -0.37
C ARG A 19 5.58 6.35 0.09
N LYS A 20 5.30 7.63 -0.11
CA LYS A 20 6.09 8.74 0.42
C LYS A 20 5.65 9.00 1.86
N LEU A 21 6.54 8.79 2.82
CA LEU A 21 6.21 8.92 4.25
C LEU A 21 6.39 10.35 4.74
N VAL A 22 7.39 11.06 4.21
CA VAL A 22 7.68 12.44 4.61
C VAL A 22 7.65 13.34 3.38
N THR A 23 6.79 14.36 3.40
CA THR A 23 6.54 15.23 2.25
C THR A 23 6.34 16.68 2.68
N ILE A 24 6.72 17.64 1.82
CA ILE A 24 6.37 19.05 2.03
C ILE A 24 4.93 19.27 1.58
N ARG A 25 4.08 19.81 2.45
CA ARG A 25 2.67 20.08 2.16
C ARG A 25 2.23 21.44 2.71
N PRO A 26 1.44 22.23 1.96
CA PRO A 26 0.83 23.43 2.50
C PRO A 26 -0.35 23.08 3.42
N ILE A 27 -0.57 23.92 4.42
CA ILE A 27 -1.79 23.93 5.24
C ILE A 27 -2.90 24.61 4.45
N THR A 28 -3.98 23.89 4.23
CA THR A 28 -5.12 24.34 3.40
C THR A 28 -6.29 24.89 4.20
N GLU A 29 -6.37 24.54 5.49
CA GLU A 29 -7.42 25.01 6.40
C GLU A 29 -6.89 24.93 7.84
N LEU A 30 -7.28 25.91 8.67
CA LEU A 30 -7.11 25.86 10.12
C LEU A 30 -8.46 26.04 10.79
N ARG A 31 -8.79 25.12 11.70
CA ARG A 31 -10.04 25.16 12.46
C ARG A 31 -9.78 25.13 13.96
N HIS A 32 -10.04 26.25 14.62
CA HIS A 32 -9.91 26.38 16.06
C HIS A 32 -10.89 25.51 16.82
N LEU A 33 -10.39 24.76 17.81
CA LEU A 33 -11.23 23.94 18.67
C LEU A 33 -11.78 24.77 19.83
N LYS A 34 -12.93 24.35 20.37
CA LYS A 34 -13.64 25.06 21.44
C LYS A 34 -13.73 24.22 22.72
N GLY A 35 -13.98 24.87 23.85
CA GLY A 35 -14.17 24.21 25.14
C GLY A 35 -12.86 23.62 25.68
N ALA A 36 -12.90 22.39 26.21
CA ALA A 36 -11.72 21.72 26.80
C ALA A 36 -10.52 21.51 25.86
N LEU A 37 -10.69 21.79 24.56
CA LEU A 37 -9.67 21.68 23.52
C LEU A 37 -9.25 23.04 22.93
N GLU A 38 -9.62 24.18 23.53
CA GLU A 38 -9.31 25.53 23.03
C GLU A 38 -7.81 25.82 22.86
N ARG A 39 -6.93 25.05 23.51
CA ARG A 39 -5.47 25.15 23.31
C ARG A 39 -4.99 24.60 21.97
N PHE A 40 -5.88 24.07 21.13
CA PHE A 40 -5.54 23.39 19.88
C PHE A 40 -6.32 23.92 18.67
N ASP A 41 -5.68 23.80 17.51
CA ASP A 41 -6.28 23.93 16.18
C ASP A 41 -6.23 22.58 15.45
N ILE A 42 -7.06 22.43 14.41
CA ILE A 42 -6.91 21.38 13.41
C ILE A 42 -6.35 22.00 12.14
N ALA A 43 -5.15 21.59 11.76
CA ALA A 43 -4.55 21.90 10.48
C ALA A 43 -4.93 20.82 9.46
N THR A 44 -5.62 21.20 8.39
CA THR A 44 -5.83 20.34 7.23
C THR A 44 -4.66 20.54 6.27
N VAL A 45 -3.79 19.55 6.14
CA VAL A 45 -2.72 19.58 5.12
C VAL A 45 -3.25 19.13 3.77
N ARG A 46 -2.64 19.62 2.68
CA ARG A 46 -3.02 19.27 1.31
C ARG A 46 -3.21 17.75 1.15
N GLY A 47 -4.36 17.39 0.59
CA GLY A 47 -4.80 16.00 0.52
C GLY A 47 -5.86 15.63 1.56
N GLY A 48 -6.26 16.56 2.43
CA GLY A 48 -7.37 16.36 3.37
C GLY A 48 -6.99 15.58 4.63
N TRP A 49 -5.69 15.47 4.94
CA TRP A 49 -5.23 14.93 6.22
C TRP A 49 -5.39 16.00 7.30
N THR A 50 -5.96 15.62 8.45
CA THR A 50 -6.15 16.54 9.58
C THR A 50 -5.15 16.23 10.69
N VAL A 51 -4.40 17.24 11.14
CA VAL A 51 -3.42 17.13 12.23
C VAL A 51 -3.79 18.12 13.32
N VAL A 52 -3.87 17.65 14.57
CA VAL A 52 -4.11 18.51 15.72
C VAL A 52 -2.80 19.17 16.14
N VAL A 53 -2.82 20.50 16.23
CA VAL A 53 -1.66 21.33 16.58
C VAL A 53 -2.02 22.32 17.67
N THR A 54 -1.01 22.89 18.34
CA THR A 54 -1.22 23.94 19.34
C THR A 54 -1.81 25.19 18.67
N HIS A 55 -2.74 25.86 19.36
CA HIS A 55 -3.40 27.05 18.83
C HIS A 55 -2.40 28.17 18.48
N ASN A 56 -2.61 28.86 17.36
CA ASN A 56 -1.78 29.97 16.85
C ASN A 56 -0.31 29.60 16.58
N THR A 57 -0.04 28.35 16.20
CA THR A 57 1.33 27.91 15.82
C THR A 57 1.56 27.82 14.31
N TRP A 58 0.50 27.92 13.51
CA TRP A 58 0.54 27.74 12.06
C TRP A 58 -0.39 28.73 11.36
N SER A 59 -0.13 28.99 10.09
CA SER A 59 -0.99 29.80 9.20
C SER A 59 -1.47 29.00 7.98
N VAL A 60 -2.58 29.41 7.38
CA VAL A 60 -3.01 28.87 6.07
C VAL A 60 -1.97 29.25 5.01
N ASP A 61 -1.77 28.37 4.04
CA ASP A 61 -0.74 28.40 2.99
C ASP A 61 0.70 28.20 3.48
N GLU A 62 0.94 28.14 4.79
CA GLU A 62 2.24 27.80 5.35
C GLU A 62 2.66 26.38 4.98
N LEU A 63 3.94 26.20 4.64
CA LEU A 63 4.50 24.90 4.28
C LEU A 63 4.95 24.15 5.53
N ALA A 64 4.46 22.93 5.66
CA ALA A 64 4.86 22.02 6.70
C ALA A 64 5.58 20.79 6.12
N LEU A 65 6.54 20.27 6.89
CA LEU A 65 7.04 18.93 6.71
C LEU A 65 6.06 17.95 7.35
N TYR A 66 5.29 17.26 6.51
CA TYR A 66 4.27 16.31 6.92
C TYR A 66 4.81 14.88 6.95
N PHE A 67 4.72 14.26 8.12
CA PHE A 67 5.00 12.85 8.37
C PHE A 67 3.67 12.09 8.39
N GLU A 68 3.46 11.23 7.40
CA GLU A 68 2.24 10.44 7.28
C GLU A 68 2.19 9.35 8.36
N ILE A 69 0.99 8.90 8.73
CA ILE A 69 0.78 7.72 9.58
C ILE A 69 1.56 6.50 9.04
N ASP A 70 1.97 5.62 9.96
CA ASP A 70 2.91 4.51 9.76
C ASP A 70 4.38 4.96 9.59
N SER A 71 4.70 6.24 9.82
CA SER A 71 6.10 6.68 9.91
C SER A 71 6.73 6.26 11.24
N PHE A 72 7.88 5.58 11.17
CA PHE A 72 8.72 5.24 12.31
C PHE A 72 9.97 6.12 12.33
N ILE A 73 10.04 6.99 13.34
CA ILE A 73 11.08 8.01 13.50
C ILE A 73 12.00 7.57 14.63
N LEU A 74 13.30 7.44 14.37
CA LEU A 74 14.25 6.92 15.36
C LEU A 74 14.43 7.90 16.52
N SER A 75 14.45 7.39 17.76
CA SER A 75 14.60 8.22 18.97
C SER A 75 15.97 8.90 19.10
N LYS A 76 16.93 8.54 18.23
CA LYS A 76 18.23 9.22 18.14
C LYS A 76 18.11 10.61 17.50
N ASP A 77 17.05 10.85 16.73
CA ASP A 77 16.77 12.15 16.17
C ASP A 77 16.19 13.05 17.26
N ARG A 78 17.02 13.99 17.75
CA ARG A 78 16.70 14.87 18.88
C ARG A 78 15.55 15.85 18.59
N ARG A 79 15.13 15.99 17.32
CA ARG A 79 13.92 16.74 16.96
C ARG A 79 12.64 16.06 17.42
N PHE A 80 12.73 14.77 17.77
CA PHE A 80 11.64 13.93 18.24
C PHE A 80 11.98 13.40 19.64
N SER A 81 11.71 14.22 20.65
CA SER A 81 11.95 13.87 22.05
C SER A 81 10.81 13.03 22.64
N TRP A 82 11.10 12.30 23.72
CA TRP A 82 10.06 11.58 24.45
C TRP A 82 9.09 12.56 25.12
N GLU A 83 9.62 13.66 25.63
CA GLU A 83 8.91 14.73 26.32
C GLU A 83 7.83 15.35 25.41
N ASP A 84 8.14 15.54 24.13
CA ASP A 84 7.23 16.18 23.17
C ASP A 84 6.17 15.22 22.63
N TYR A 85 6.50 13.94 22.44
CA TYR A 85 5.67 13.01 21.64
C TYR A 85 5.16 11.77 22.39
N GLY A 86 5.65 11.52 23.60
CA GLY A 86 5.24 10.41 24.45
C GLY A 86 5.78 9.04 24.02
N SER A 87 4.98 7.98 24.22
CA SER A 87 5.45 6.59 24.21
C SER A 87 6.18 6.16 22.92
N MET A 88 7.50 6.03 23.04
CA MET A 88 8.36 5.40 22.05
C MET A 88 8.15 3.88 22.04
N ILE A 89 8.28 3.25 20.87
CA ILE A 89 8.18 1.79 20.71
C ILE A 89 9.51 1.21 20.22
N ARG A 90 9.69 -0.09 20.41
CA ARG A 90 10.78 -0.85 19.80
C ARG A 90 10.31 -1.46 18.48
N TYR A 91 11.02 -1.18 17.39
CA TYR A 91 10.77 -1.75 16.07
C TYR A 91 12.11 -2.15 15.44
N GLN A 92 12.22 -3.40 14.97
CA GLN A 92 13.46 -3.96 14.42
C GLN A 92 14.70 -3.70 15.31
N GLY A 93 14.54 -3.91 16.62
CA GLY A 93 15.59 -3.68 17.62
C GLY A 93 15.87 -2.21 17.98
N LYS A 94 15.31 -1.24 17.25
CA LYS A 94 15.54 0.19 17.46
C LYS A 94 14.38 0.86 18.19
N MET A 95 14.67 1.85 19.03
CA MET A 95 13.66 2.68 19.68
C MET A 95 13.28 3.86 18.77
N GLY A 96 12.01 4.25 18.78
CA GLY A 96 11.52 5.35 17.99
C GLY A 96 10.04 5.67 18.19
N TYR A 97 9.61 6.78 17.62
CA TYR A 97 8.23 7.24 17.63
C TYR A 97 7.51 6.63 16.42
N HIS A 98 6.35 6.02 16.67
CA HIS A 98 5.45 5.55 15.62
C HIS A 98 4.32 6.56 15.47
N VAL A 99 4.34 7.30 14.36
CA VAL A 99 3.31 8.27 13.98
C VAL A 99 2.02 7.52 13.74
N ARG A 100 1.03 7.78 14.60
CA ARG A 100 -0.25 7.07 14.59
C ARG A 100 -1.47 7.98 14.54
N SER A 101 -2.60 7.47 14.03
CA SER A 101 -3.93 8.05 14.24
C SER A 101 -4.23 8.24 15.73
N LYS A 102 -4.70 9.42 16.12
CA LYS A 102 -5.11 9.75 17.50
C LYS A 102 -6.42 10.53 17.52
N MET A 103 -7.24 10.32 18.55
CA MET A 103 -8.47 11.09 18.77
C MET A 103 -8.25 12.22 19.78
N TYR A 104 -8.71 13.41 19.44
CA TYR A 104 -8.79 14.59 20.31
C TYR A 104 -10.25 15.00 20.44
N GLY A 105 -10.92 14.45 21.47
CA GLY A 105 -12.37 14.48 21.57
C GLY A 105 -13.00 13.73 20.39
N LYS A 106 -13.77 14.44 19.56
CA LYS A 106 -14.39 13.89 18.34
C LYS A 106 -13.59 14.11 17.06
N ASN A 107 -12.39 14.71 17.17
CA ASN A 107 -11.59 15.05 16.00
C ASN A 107 -10.42 14.07 15.86
N ILE A 108 -10.17 13.61 14.64
CA ILE A 108 -9.03 12.77 14.32
C ILE A 108 -7.79 13.60 13.99
N SER A 109 -6.64 13.19 14.52
CA SER A 109 -5.31 13.65 14.16
C SER A 109 -4.56 12.50 13.48
N GLN A 110 -4.17 12.69 12.22
CA GLN A 110 -3.50 11.70 11.39
C GLN A 110 -2.21 12.28 10.83
N GLY A 111 -1.09 11.78 11.32
CA GLY A 111 0.23 12.26 10.95
C GLY A 111 0.79 13.27 11.96
N LEU A 112 1.89 13.90 11.56
CA LEU A 112 2.59 14.93 12.31
C LEU A 112 3.06 16.01 11.33
N ILE A 113 2.90 17.28 11.69
CA ILE A 113 3.48 18.41 10.95
C ILE A 113 4.59 19.07 11.76
N MET A 114 5.67 19.41 11.07
CA MET A 114 6.84 20.06 11.64
C MET A 114 7.30 21.23 10.76
N ASP A 115 7.85 22.25 11.40
CA ASP A 115 8.48 23.37 10.72
C ASP A 115 9.70 22.89 9.92
N ILE A 116 9.74 23.23 8.63
CA ILE A 116 10.81 22.86 7.69
C ILE A 116 12.16 23.44 8.16
N GLU A 117 12.17 24.57 8.85
CA GLU A 117 13.41 25.20 9.34
C GLU A 117 14.16 24.34 10.38
N LYS A 118 13.48 23.38 11.01
CA LYS A 118 14.11 22.40 11.92
C LYS A 118 14.87 21.29 11.16
N PHE A 119 14.76 21.26 9.84
CA PHE A 119 15.33 20.22 8.97
C PHE A 119 16.19 20.89 7.88
N PRO A 120 17.42 21.34 8.21
CA PRO A 120 18.29 22.00 7.25
C PRO A 120 18.51 21.14 5.99
N GLU A 121 18.59 19.82 6.13
CA GLU A 121 18.72 18.88 5.02
C GLU A 121 17.52 18.87 4.06
N VAL A 122 16.31 19.19 4.53
CA VAL A 122 15.11 19.33 3.70
C VAL A 122 15.02 20.75 3.14
N ARG A 123 15.31 21.75 3.97
CA ARG A 123 15.30 23.16 3.59
C ARG A 123 16.27 23.45 2.47
N ASP A 124 17.50 22.92 2.55
CA ASP A 124 18.54 23.15 1.55
C ASP A 124 18.13 22.56 0.19
N VAL A 125 17.46 21.40 0.18
CA VAL A 125 16.88 20.81 -1.04
C VAL A 125 15.78 21.70 -1.60
N LEU A 126 14.85 22.18 -0.77
CA LEU A 126 13.79 23.08 -1.20
C LEU A 126 14.37 24.37 -1.81
N GLN A 127 15.32 25.01 -1.12
CA GLN A 127 15.96 26.24 -1.60
C GLN A 127 16.74 26.03 -2.90
N GLY A 128 17.43 24.89 -3.03
CA GLY A 128 18.11 24.50 -4.27
C GLY A 128 17.15 24.42 -5.45
N LEU A 129 16.03 23.70 -5.28
CA LEU A 129 15.00 23.56 -6.32
C LEU A 129 14.33 24.88 -6.68
N LEU A 130 14.04 25.73 -5.70
CA LEU A 130 13.48 27.06 -5.93
C LEU A 130 14.45 27.97 -6.71
N LYS A 131 15.75 27.86 -6.43
CA LYS A 131 16.78 28.63 -7.13
C LYS A 131 17.00 28.14 -8.56
N GLU A 132 17.02 26.81 -8.76
CA GLU A 132 17.31 26.20 -10.06
C GLU A 132 16.12 26.25 -11.03
N HIS A 133 14.91 26.00 -10.53
CA HIS A 133 13.71 25.86 -11.37
C HIS A 133 12.70 27.00 -11.19
N GLY A 134 13.03 28.00 -10.36
CA GLY A 134 12.13 29.09 -10.02
C GLY A 134 11.06 28.69 -8.99
N PRO A 135 10.29 29.68 -8.48
CA PRO A 135 9.41 29.46 -7.33
C PRO A 135 8.27 28.47 -7.61
N VAL A 136 7.68 28.50 -8.80
CA VAL A 136 6.52 27.64 -9.12
C VAL A 136 6.96 26.20 -9.38
N ASN A 137 7.89 25.97 -10.30
CA ASN A 137 8.33 24.62 -10.66
C ASN A 137 9.17 23.99 -9.54
N GLY A 138 10.06 24.76 -8.91
CA GLY A 138 10.85 24.29 -7.77
C GLY A 138 9.98 23.83 -6.61
N MET A 139 8.93 24.58 -6.28
CA MET A 139 7.97 24.19 -5.25
C MET A 139 7.22 22.90 -5.63
N ARG A 140 6.73 22.81 -6.86
CA ARG A 140 6.05 21.61 -7.36
C ARG A 140 6.94 20.37 -7.24
N MET A 141 8.19 20.47 -7.69
CA MET A 141 9.17 19.40 -7.58
C MET A 141 9.44 19.01 -6.12
N ALA A 142 9.66 19.99 -5.24
CA ALA A 142 9.92 19.74 -3.82
C ALA A 142 8.73 19.03 -3.13
N GLN A 143 7.50 19.43 -3.46
CA GLN A 143 6.29 18.81 -2.92
C GLN A 143 6.00 17.41 -3.51
N GLU A 144 6.60 17.08 -4.65
CA GLU A 144 6.59 15.74 -5.25
C GLU A 144 7.71 14.84 -4.68
N MET A 145 8.68 15.38 -3.96
CA MET A 145 9.75 14.58 -3.34
C MET A 145 9.31 13.84 -2.08
N ALA A 146 10.06 12.79 -1.76
CA ALA A 146 9.94 12.01 -0.54
C ALA A 146 11.22 12.22 0.29
N PHE A 147 11.09 12.60 1.56
CA PHE A 147 12.21 12.97 2.42
C PHE A 147 12.57 11.89 3.46
N GLU A 148 11.86 10.77 3.49
CA GLU A 148 12.09 9.72 4.49
C GLU A 148 13.51 9.14 4.48
N ASP A 149 14.11 8.96 3.29
CA ASP A 149 15.44 8.39 3.16
C ASP A 149 16.51 9.36 3.70
N ILE A 150 16.36 10.67 3.41
CA ILE A 150 17.22 11.75 3.93
C ILE A 150 17.13 11.81 5.46
N LEU A 151 15.94 11.65 6.02
CA LEU A 151 15.67 11.76 7.46
C LEU A 151 15.85 10.44 8.21
N GLY A 152 16.11 9.33 7.51
CA GLY A 152 16.17 7.99 8.10
C GLY A 152 14.84 7.51 8.70
N VAL A 153 13.71 8.03 8.22
CA VAL A 153 12.36 7.58 8.60
C VAL A 153 12.06 6.28 7.88
N LYS A 154 11.52 5.31 8.62
CA LYS A 154 11.11 4.02 8.06
C LYS A 154 9.60 3.89 8.07
N LYS A 155 9.05 3.03 7.22
CA LYS A 155 7.67 2.59 7.39
C LYS A 155 7.60 1.59 8.55
N TRP A 156 6.70 1.82 9.49
CA TRP A 156 6.31 0.81 10.47
C TRP A 156 5.41 -0.23 9.80
N GLU A 157 5.68 -1.50 10.04
CA GLU A 157 4.86 -2.60 9.56
C GLU A 157 4.78 -3.67 10.65
N HIS A 158 3.63 -4.33 10.74
CA HIS A 158 3.48 -5.51 11.59
C HIS A 158 4.54 -6.56 11.23
N PRO A 159 5.21 -7.16 12.22
CA PRO A 159 6.06 -8.32 11.98
C PRO A 159 5.25 -9.41 11.27
N VAL A 160 5.77 -9.89 10.15
CA VAL A 160 5.24 -11.09 9.49
C VAL A 160 6.03 -12.28 10.05
N GLY A 161 5.32 -13.34 10.44
CA GLY A 161 5.96 -14.58 10.90
C GLY A 161 6.81 -15.22 9.80
N ALA A 162 7.59 -16.24 10.15
CA ALA A 162 8.35 -17.02 9.19
C ALA A 162 7.41 -17.62 8.12
N GLN A 163 7.80 -17.54 6.84
CA GLN A 163 6.94 -17.90 5.70
C GLN A 163 7.21 -19.31 5.14
N GLY A 164 8.04 -20.08 5.85
CA GLY A 164 8.57 -21.36 5.38
C GLY A 164 9.88 -21.19 4.58
N PRO A 165 10.34 -22.25 3.91
CA PRO A 165 11.54 -22.19 3.08
C PRO A 165 11.35 -21.27 1.86
N VAL A 166 12.39 -20.52 1.51
CA VAL A 166 12.37 -19.52 0.45
C VAL A 166 13.36 -19.89 -0.66
N LEU A 167 12.95 -19.69 -1.91
CA LEU A 167 13.80 -19.87 -3.09
C LEU A 167 14.67 -18.64 -3.36
N GLY A 168 14.23 -17.47 -2.89
CA GLY A 168 14.91 -16.20 -3.10
C GLY A 168 13.97 -15.01 -2.95
N ARG A 169 14.33 -13.88 -3.59
CA ARG A 169 13.46 -12.71 -3.66
C ARG A 169 12.26 -12.99 -4.56
N ALA A 170 11.12 -12.36 -4.24
CA ALA A 170 9.95 -12.39 -5.11
C ALA A 170 10.33 -11.96 -6.55
N PRO A 171 9.81 -12.64 -7.59
CA PRO A 171 10.20 -12.33 -8.96
C PRO A 171 9.93 -10.88 -9.35
N PRO A 172 10.84 -10.23 -10.10
CA PRO A 172 10.74 -8.80 -10.39
C PRO A 172 9.79 -8.45 -11.54
N PHE A 173 9.30 -9.45 -12.28
CA PHE A 173 8.54 -9.26 -13.52
C PHE A 173 7.04 -9.01 -13.33
N PHE A 174 6.56 -8.93 -12.08
CA PHE A 174 5.22 -8.45 -11.76
C PHE A 174 5.26 -7.35 -10.70
N HIS A 175 4.33 -6.40 -10.79
CA HIS A 175 4.19 -5.35 -9.79
C HIS A 175 3.85 -5.93 -8.43
N GLN A 176 4.58 -5.54 -7.39
CA GLN A 176 4.11 -5.78 -6.02
C GLN A 176 2.80 -5.02 -5.80
N PRO A 177 1.73 -5.68 -5.34
CA PRO A 177 0.42 -5.08 -5.28
C PRO A 177 0.41 -3.94 -4.26
N GLY A 178 -0.34 -2.89 -4.57
CA GLY A 178 -0.45 -1.71 -3.72
C GLY A 178 -0.99 -0.53 -4.49
N CYS A 179 -1.65 0.36 -3.76
CA CYS A 179 -2.14 1.62 -4.30
C CYS A 179 -2.05 2.74 -3.25
N GLY A 180 -2.07 3.98 -3.73
CA GLY A 180 -2.02 5.17 -2.91
C GLY A 180 -3.30 5.36 -2.10
N ARG A 181 -3.18 6.02 -0.94
CA ARG A 181 -4.36 6.51 -0.21
C ARG A 181 -5.02 7.64 -1.02
N ALA A 182 -6.34 7.72 -0.98
CA ALA A 182 -7.10 8.79 -1.62
C ALA A 182 -6.54 10.18 -1.27
N GLN A 183 -6.19 10.40 0.00
CA GLN A 183 -5.64 11.66 0.50
C GLN A 183 -4.29 12.06 -0.12
N ASN A 184 -3.62 11.17 -0.85
CA ASN A 184 -2.35 11.45 -1.52
C ASN A 184 -2.52 11.69 -3.02
N ILE A 185 -3.75 11.85 -3.49
CA ILE A 185 -4.09 12.08 -4.90
C ILE A 185 -4.77 13.45 -5.00
N PRO A 186 -4.01 14.54 -5.24
CA PRO A 186 -4.56 15.89 -5.28
C PRO A 186 -5.67 16.07 -6.34
N GLU A 187 -5.55 15.36 -7.46
CA GLU A 187 -6.46 15.45 -8.60
C GLU A 187 -7.71 14.57 -8.45
N LEU A 188 -7.87 13.83 -7.35
CA LEU A 188 -8.88 12.78 -7.20
C LEU A 188 -10.31 13.30 -7.48
N PHE A 189 -10.62 14.51 -7.03
CA PHE A 189 -11.94 15.12 -7.22
C PHE A 189 -11.95 16.20 -8.32
N THR A 190 -11.14 16.01 -9.36
CA THR A 190 -11.14 16.87 -10.55
C THR A 190 -11.80 16.17 -11.73
N ALA A 191 -12.01 16.90 -12.83
CA ALA A 191 -12.57 16.35 -14.06
C ALA A 191 -11.85 15.09 -14.57
N LYS A 192 -10.56 14.91 -14.20
CA LYS A 192 -9.75 13.74 -14.53
C LYS A 192 -10.35 12.42 -14.04
N TYR A 193 -10.92 12.40 -12.82
CA TYR A 193 -11.42 11.16 -12.20
C TYR A 193 -12.91 11.20 -11.83
N LEU A 194 -13.54 12.38 -11.76
CA LEU A 194 -14.94 12.50 -11.37
C LEU A 194 -15.91 11.73 -12.29
N ASN A 195 -15.65 11.66 -13.60
CA ASN A 195 -16.48 10.94 -14.56
C ASN A 195 -15.98 9.51 -14.86
N VAL A 196 -15.00 9.03 -14.10
CA VAL A 196 -14.43 7.69 -14.30
C VAL A 196 -15.25 6.65 -13.55
N ASP A 197 -15.48 5.52 -14.22
CA ASP A 197 -16.09 4.32 -13.65
C ASP A 197 -15.05 3.54 -12.80
N PHE A 198 -15.37 3.31 -11.54
CA PHE A 198 -14.57 2.49 -10.62
C PHE A 198 -15.35 1.24 -10.21
N GLN A 199 -14.68 0.08 -10.19
CA GLN A 199 -15.08 -1.02 -9.34
C GLN A 199 -14.63 -0.72 -7.90
N VAL A 200 -15.53 -0.86 -6.95
CA VAL A 200 -15.24 -0.73 -5.52
C VAL A 200 -15.25 -2.12 -4.89
N THR A 201 -14.14 -2.49 -4.26
CA THR A 201 -14.04 -3.72 -3.47
C THR A 201 -13.76 -3.41 -2.01
N GLU A 202 -14.14 -4.32 -1.13
CA GLU A 202 -13.63 -4.29 0.24
C GLU A 202 -12.10 -4.38 0.22
N LYS A 203 -11.45 -3.63 1.10
CA LYS A 203 -10.04 -3.83 1.43
C LYS A 203 -9.95 -4.84 2.58
N ILE A 204 -9.52 -6.05 2.27
CA ILE A 204 -9.32 -7.12 3.24
C ILE A 204 -7.98 -6.90 3.97
N ASP A 205 -8.00 -7.06 5.30
CA ASP A 205 -6.80 -6.97 6.13
C ASP A 205 -6.10 -8.34 6.18
N GLY A 206 -5.09 -8.50 5.31
CA GLY A 206 -4.29 -9.70 5.18
C GLY A 206 -2.81 -9.40 4.97
N VAL A 207 -2.12 -10.39 4.41
CA VAL A 207 -0.79 -10.20 3.83
C VAL A 207 -0.82 -10.55 2.34
N SER A 208 -0.18 -9.71 1.54
CA SER A 208 -0.11 -9.89 0.09
C SER A 208 0.49 -11.23 -0.30
N MET A 209 -0.21 -11.95 -1.17
CA MET A 209 0.20 -13.21 -1.77
C MET A 209 0.03 -13.14 -3.29
N THR A 210 0.98 -13.69 -4.01
CA THR A 210 0.95 -13.80 -5.48
C THR A 210 1.17 -15.25 -5.88
N VAL A 211 0.29 -15.81 -6.70
CA VAL A 211 0.53 -17.08 -7.39
C VAL A 211 0.77 -16.78 -8.86
N TYR A 212 1.97 -17.09 -9.35
CA TYR A 212 2.37 -16.79 -10.73
C TYR A 212 2.52 -18.06 -11.54
N ARG A 213 2.29 -17.92 -12.84
CA ARG A 213 2.60 -18.92 -13.87
C ARG A 213 3.47 -18.26 -14.92
N VAL A 214 4.59 -18.88 -15.25
CA VAL A 214 5.40 -18.49 -16.40
C VAL A 214 5.67 -19.69 -17.29
N GLN A 215 5.46 -19.53 -18.59
CA GLN A 215 5.66 -20.57 -19.58
C GLN A 215 7.15 -20.92 -19.67
N LYS A 216 7.44 -22.22 -19.71
CA LYS A 216 8.80 -22.75 -19.86
C LYS A 216 9.43 -22.24 -21.16
N GLY A 217 10.68 -21.79 -21.08
CA GLY A 217 11.41 -21.21 -22.21
C GLY A 217 11.05 -19.75 -22.54
N SER A 218 10.11 -19.12 -21.81
CA SER A 218 9.92 -17.68 -21.89
C SER A 218 11.09 -16.93 -21.23
N GLN A 219 11.29 -15.66 -21.62
CA GLN A 219 12.28 -14.78 -20.97
C GLN A 219 12.06 -14.62 -19.45
N TRP A 220 10.82 -14.77 -18.99
CA TRP A 220 10.48 -14.67 -17.57
C TRP A 220 10.91 -15.91 -16.81
N HIS A 221 10.71 -17.09 -17.41
CA HIS A 221 11.13 -18.37 -16.84
C HIS A 221 12.65 -18.44 -16.62
N THR A 222 13.44 -17.92 -17.56
CA THR A 222 14.92 -17.89 -17.43
C THR A 222 15.44 -17.05 -16.28
N SER A 223 14.62 -16.15 -15.73
CA SER A 223 14.98 -15.31 -14.58
C SER A 223 14.69 -15.95 -13.22
N LEU A 224 14.04 -17.12 -13.20
CA LEU A 224 13.63 -17.78 -11.96
C LEU A 224 14.74 -18.65 -11.36
N PRO A 225 14.76 -18.79 -10.02
CA PRO A 225 15.73 -19.64 -9.35
C PRO A 225 15.54 -21.12 -9.72
N VAL A 226 16.65 -21.85 -9.70
CA VAL A 226 16.66 -23.32 -9.84
C VAL A 226 15.84 -23.93 -8.70
N LEU A 227 15.01 -24.92 -9.03
CA LEU A 227 14.22 -25.61 -8.02
C LEU A 227 15.05 -26.63 -7.24
N PRO A 228 14.76 -26.81 -5.94
CA PRO A 228 15.21 -27.96 -5.21
C PRO A 228 14.74 -29.27 -5.87
N GLU A 229 15.59 -30.31 -5.77
CA GLU A 229 15.31 -31.63 -6.32
C GLU A 229 13.96 -32.18 -5.84
N GLY A 230 13.09 -32.64 -6.74
CA GLY A 230 11.76 -33.18 -6.38
C GLY A 230 10.69 -32.13 -6.09
N SER A 231 10.92 -30.86 -6.45
CA SER A 231 9.86 -29.86 -6.54
C SER A 231 8.91 -30.18 -7.71
N THR A 232 7.63 -29.92 -7.49
CA THR A 232 6.50 -29.99 -8.43
C THR A 232 6.03 -28.60 -8.88
N GLN A 233 6.76 -27.55 -8.50
CA GLN A 233 6.50 -26.16 -8.94
C GLN A 233 6.73 -25.96 -10.44
N GLU A 234 7.28 -26.94 -11.15
CA GLU A 234 7.46 -26.88 -12.60
C GLU A 234 6.95 -28.18 -13.24
N ASP A 235 6.18 -28.04 -14.30
CA ASP A 235 5.75 -29.13 -15.17
C ASP A 235 6.41 -29.00 -16.56
N ASP A 236 5.95 -29.81 -17.52
CA ASP A 236 6.50 -29.80 -18.87
C ASP A 236 6.26 -28.48 -19.63
N ILE A 237 5.28 -27.67 -19.20
CA ILE A 237 4.82 -26.48 -19.94
C ILE A 237 5.10 -25.16 -19.22
N ALA A 238 5.20 -25.13 -17.89
CA ALA A 238 5.30 -23.92 -17.11
C ALA A 238 5.86 -24.14 -15.70
N ARG A 239 6.39 -23.05 -15.14
CA ARG A 239 6.69 -22.91 -13.71
C ARG A 239 5.52 -22.17 -13.04
N VAL A 240 5.02 -22.75 -11.97
CA VAL A 240 4.04 -22.15 -11.05
C VAL A 240 4.71 -21.90 -9.71
N GLY A 241 4.70 -20.65 -9.25
CA GLY A 241 5.27 -20.27 -7.97
C GLY A 241 4.30 -19.49 -7.10
N VAL A 242 4.59 -19.49 -5.80
CA VAL A 242 3.85 -18.72 -4.81
C VAL A 242 4.84 -17.79 -4.13
N ALA A 243 4.55 -16.50 -4.16
CA ALA A 243 5.40 -15.46 -3.60
C ALA A 243 4.62 -14.64 -2.57
N SER A 244 5.32 -14.21 -1.53
CA SER A 244 4.86 -13.12 -0.70
C SER A 244 5.24 -11.77 -1.34
N ARG A 245 5.13 -10.69 -0.58
CA ARG A 245 5.57 -9.37 -1.05
C ARG A 245 7.08 -9.32 -1.38
N THR A 246 7.90 -10.12 -0.71
CA THR A 246 9.36 -9.99 -0.77
C THR A 246 10.08 -11.28 -1.14
N GLU A 247 9.44 -12.43 -0.97
CA GLU A 247 10.09 -13.74 -1.07
C GLU A 247 9.34 -14.63 -2.06
N ASP A 248 10.09 -15.38 -2.88
CA ASP A 248 9.58 -16.51 -3.66
C ASP A 248 9.67 -17.76 -2.78
N LEU A 249 8.57 -18.48 -2.60
CA LEU A 249 8.46 -19.52 -1.59
C LEU A 249 8.65 -20.90 -2.22
N ASP A 250 9.43 -21.74 -1.54
CA ASP A 250 9.53 -23.16 -1.87
C ASP A 250 8.24 -23.84 -1.41
N GLU A 251 7.68 -24.69 -2.26
CA GLU A 251 6.48 -25.46 -1.92
C GLU A 251 6.73 -26.53 -0.86
N LYS A 252 8.01 -26.90 -0.65
CA LYS A 252 8.40 -27.85 0.37
C LYS A 252 8.36 -27.17 1.73
N GLY A 253 7.63 -27.78 2.65
CA GLY A 253 7.52 -27.32 4.03
C GLY A 253 6.13 -26.84 4.41
N ASP A 254 6.05 -26.13 5.52
CA ASP A 254 4.81 -25.73 6.18
C ASP A 254 4.52 -24.25 5.93
N SER A 255 4.34 -23.87 4.67
CA SER A 255 4.03 -22.48 4.28
C SER A 255 2.52 -22.28 4.14
N ALA A 256 1.95 -21.39 4.96
CA ALA A 256 0.54 -21.00 4.88
C ALA A 256 0.14 -20.47 3.49
N TYR A 257 1.07 -19.86 2.75
CA TYR A 257 0.87 -19.39 1.39
C TYR A 257 0.62 -20.56 0.42
N TRP A 258 1.49 -21.57 0.45
CA TRP A 258 1.34 -22.76 -0.39
C TRP A 258 0.14 -23.59 0.00
N GLN A 259 -0.15 -23.71 1.30
CA GLN A 259 -1.36 -24.39 1.79
C GLN A 259 -2.63 -23.73 1.27
N ALA A 260 -2.74 -22.40 1.38
CA ALA A 260 -3.89 -21.67 0.87
C ALA A 260 -4.03 -21.80 -0.65
N ALA A 261 -2.93 -21.78 -1.41
CA ALA A 261 -2.96 -22.00 -2.86
C ALA A 261 -3.44 -23.41 -3.22
N LYS A 262 -2.90 -24.44 -2.54
CA LYS A 262 -3.25 -25.86 -2.77
C LYS A 262 -4.69 -26.16 -2.36
N GLN A 263 -5.19 -25.55 -1.28
CA GLN A 263 -6.56 -25.73 -0.80
C GLN A 263 -7.62 -25.39 -1.86
N ILE A 264 -7.36 -24.37 -2.69
CA ILE A 264 -8.29 -23.96 -3.77
C ILE A 264 -7.88 -24.51 -5.15
N ASP A 265 -6.90 -25.43 -5.20
CA ASP A 265 -6.31 -25.99 -6.42
C ASP A 265 -5.81 -24.91 -7.41
N LEU A 266 -5.28 -23.80 -6.89
CA LEU A 266 -4.82 -22.69 -7.72
C LEU A 266 -3.66 -23.08 -8.64
N PRO A 267 -2.67 -23.89 -8.20
CA PRO A 267 -1.58 -24.33 -9.08
C PRO A 267 -2.06 -25.06 -10.33
N SER A 268 -3.14 -25.85 -10.26
CA SER A 268 -3.70 -26.50 -11.45
C SER A 268 -4.62 -25.55 -12.25
N LYS A 269 -5.45 -24.75 -11.55
CA LYS A 269 -6.41 -23.84 -12.18
C LYS A 269 -5.74 -22.71 -12.97
N ILE A 270 -4.56 -22.25 -12.55
CA ILE A 270 -3.86 -21.14 -13.22
C ILE A 270 -3.50 -21.46 -14.68
N HIS A 271 -3.29 -22.73 -15.04
CA HIS A 271 -3.09 -23.16 -16.43
C HIS A 271 -4.33 -22.96 -17.30
N LYS A 272 -5.54 -22.98 -16.70
CA LYS A 272 -6.82 -22.88 -17.40
C LYS A 272 -7.27 -21.44 -17.64
N ILE A 273 -6.58 -20.45 -17.08
CA ILE A 273 -6.89 -19.01 -17.23
C ILE A 273 -6.68 -18.52 -18.67
N GLY A 274 -5.83 -19.22 -19.44
CA GLY A 274 -5.59 -18.92 -20.86
C GLY A 274 -4.60 -17.78 -21.11
N ILE A 275 -3.82 -17.38 -20.11
CA ILE A 275 -2.73 -16.39 -20.26
C ILE A 275 -1.39 -17.11 -20.03
N PRO A 276 -0.42 -17.05 -20.96
CA PRO A 276 0.86 -17.74 -20.84
C PRO A 276 1.66 -17.37 -19.59
N ASN A 277 1.89 -16.06 -19.39
CA ASN A 277 2.64 -15.54 -18.27
C ASN A 277 1.74 -14.60 -17.46
N LEU A 278 1.33 -15.02 -16.28
CA LEU A 278 0.40 -14.26 -15.44
C LEU A 278 0.73 -14.37 -13.96
N ALA A 279 0.29 -13.38 -13.19
CA ALA A 279 0.33 -13.39 -11.73
C ALA A 279 -1.07 -13.10 -11.16
N ILE A 280 -1.59 -14.02 -10.35
CA ILE A 280 -2.84 -13.86 -9.61
C ILE A 280 -2.48 -13.31 -8.23
N GLN A 281 -2.96 -12.11 -7.93
CA GLN A 281 -2.64 -11.37 -6.73
C GLN A 281 -3.85 -11.27 -5.82
N GLY A 282 -3.61 -11.51 -4.53
CA GLY A 282 -4.65 -11.60 -3.52
C GLY A 282 -4.11 -11.36 -2.12
N GLU A 283 -5.01 -11.45 -1.15
CA GLU A 283 -4.67 -11.44 0.27
C GLU A 283 -4.67 -12.87 0.80
N LEU A 284 -3.59 -13.25 1.46
CA LEU A 284 -3.58 -14.38 2.38
C LEU A 284 -4.16 -13.91 3.72
N ILE A 285 -5.16 -14.63 4.19
CA ILE A 285 -5.85 -14.36 5.45
C ILE A 285 -5.94 -15.63 6.29
N GLY A 286 -6.08 -15.49 7.61
CA GLY A 286 -6.24 -16.64 8.49
C GLY A 286 -5.92 -16.34 9.96
N PRO A 287 -5.96 -17.36 10.84
CA PRO A 287 -5.90 -17.17 12.29
C PRO A 287 -4.58 -16.60 12.82
N THR A 288 -3.49 -16.72 12.07
CA THR A 288 -2.18 -16.18 12.45
C THR A 288 -1.78 -14.89 11.72
N ILE A 289 -2.67 -14.36 10.88
CA ILE A 289 -2.41 -13.19 10.04
C ILE A 289 -3.02 -11.94 10.68
N ARG A 290 -2.25 -10.84 10.75
CA ARG A 290 -2.74 -9.50 11.15
C ARG A 290 -3.54 -9.48 12.46
N ASN A 291 -3.05 -10.16 13.49
CA ASN A 291 -3.72 -10.32 14.79
C ASN A 291 -5.15 -10.90 14.67
N ASN A 292 -5.42 -11.66 13.60
CA ASN A 292 -6.70 -12.27 13.29
C ASN A 292 -7.86 -11.27 13.30
N SER A 293 -7.68 -10.11 12.66
CA SER A 293 -8.70 -9.05 12.58
C SER A 293 -10.03 -9.53 11.97
N LEU A 294 -9.99 -10.63 11.21
CA LEU A 294 -11.12 -11.27 10.52
C LEU A 294 -11.82 -12.38 11.34
N GLY A 295 -11.37 -12.68 12.56
CA GLY A 295 -12.06 -13.59 13.47
C GLY A 295 -12.11 -15.05 13.00
N PHE A 296 -11.00 -15.57 12.49
CA PHE A 296 -10.83 -17.00 12.21
C PHE A 296 -10.78 -17.80 13.51
N ALA A 297 -11.33 -19.01 13.51
CA ALA A 297 -11.09 -19.95 14.59
C ALA A 297 -9.62 -20.42 14.56
N PRO A 298 -8.98 -20.78 15.69
CA PRO A 298 -7.57 -21.17 15.73
C PRO A 298 -7.20 -22.34 14.80
N ASP A 299 -8.15 -23.22 14.52
CA ASP A 299 -8.04 -24.42 13.68
C ASP A 299 -8.52 -24.22 12.24
N GLU A 300 -9.07 -23.04 11.91
CA GLU A 300 -9.54 -22.75 10.56
C GLU A 300 -8.35 -22.52 9.61
N PRO A 301 -8.35 -23.12 8.40
CA PRO A 301 -7.23 -22.97 7.48
C PRO A 301 -7.12 -21.54 6.94
N HIS A 302 -5.89 -21.12 6.65
CA HIS A 302 -5.63 -19.89 5.91
C HIS A 302 -6.24 -19.94 4.51
N GLN A 303 -6.72 -18.80 4.03
CA GLN A 303 -7.40 -18.68 2.75
C GLN A 303 -6.70 -17.64 1.87
N PHE A 304 -6.73 -17.86 0.56
CA PHE A 304 -6.30 -16.89 -0.43
C PHE A 304 -7.51 -16.27 -1.13
N ILE A 305 -7.60 -14.95 -1.14
CA ILE A 305 -8.68 -14.20 -1.79
C ILE A 305 -8.11 -13.26 -2.83
N VAL A 306 -8.47 -13.48 -4.10
CA VAL A 306 -7.99 -12.72 -5.27
C VAL A 306 -8.55 -11.30 -5.26
N PHE A 307 -7.71 -10.32 -5.60
CA PHE A 307 -8.16 -8.98 -5.93
C PHE A 307 -7.68 -8.48 -7.30
N GLN A 308 -6.70 -9.13 -7.93
CA GLN A 308 -6.11 -8.65 -9.18
C GLN A 308 -5.45 -9.78 -9.96
N ILE A 309 -5.40 -9.63 -11.27
CA ILE A 309 -4.62 -10.50 -12.15
C ILE A 309 -3.74 -9.58 -13.00
N TYR A 310 -2.45 -9.90 -13.04
CA TYR A 310 -1.43 -9.18 -13.79
C TYR A 310 -0.98 -10.04 -14.97
N ASN A 311 -1.03 -9.49 -16.17
CA ASN A 311 -0.44 -10.10 -17.35
C ASN A 311 1.03 -9.68 -17.43
N ILE A 312 1.92 -10.66 -17.25
CA ILE A 312 3.37 -10.45 -17.20
C ILE A 312 3.90 -10.09 -18.58
N ASP A 313 3.34 -10.62 -19.67
CA ASP A 313 3.82 -10.32 -21.01
C ASP A 313 3.50 -8.88 -21.42
N THR A 314 2.29 -8.42 -21.12
CA THR A 314 1.90 -7.04 -21.45
C THR A 314 2.35 -6.03 -20.41
N GLN A 315 2.84 -6.50 -19.24
CA GLN A 315 3.14 -5.68 -18.07
C GLN A 315 1.95 -4.80 -17.65
N ARG A 316 0.75 -5.40 -17.66
CA ARG A 316 -0.51 -4.71 -17.32
C ARG A 316 -1.42 -5.56 -16.46
N CYS A 317 -2.10 -4.90 -15.53
CA CYS A 317 -3.22 -5.44 -14.78
C CYS A 317 -4.41 -5.64 -15.71
N LEU A 318 -5.14 -6.73 -15.52
CA LEU A 318 -6.41 -6.92 -16.22
C LEU A 318 -7.47 -5.96 -15.69
N ASP A 319 -8.43 -5.61 -16.57
CA ASP A 319 -9.60 -4.85 -16.17
C ASP A 319 -10.31 -5.54 -14.99
N PRO A 320 -10.70 -4.80 -13.93
CA PRO A 320 -11.28 -5.39 -12.73
C PRO A 320 -12.56 -6.19 -12.99
N ARG A 321 -13.32 -5.89 -14.06
CA ARG A 321 -14.50 -6.66 -14.47
C ARG A 321 -14.09 -8.02 -15.04
N ARG A 322 -13.01 -8.06 -15.81
CA ARG A 322 -12.46 -9.31 -16.37
C ARG A 322 -11.88 -10.20 -15.27
N VAL A 323 -11.26 -9.60 -14.25
CA VAL A 323 -10.77 -10.34 -13.07
C VAL A 323 -11.91 -11.08 -12.38
N VAL A 324 -13.03 -10.40 -12.11
CA VAL A 324 -14.22 -11.02 -11.47
C VAL A 324 -14.73 -12.19 -12.32
N GLN A 325 -14.91 -11.98 -13.63
CA GLN A 325 -15.37 -13.03 -14.55
C GLN A 325 -14.45 -14.26 -14.56
N LEU A 326 -13.13 -14.05 -14.54
CA LEU A 326 -12.15 -15.14 -14.48
C LEU A 326 -12.22 -15.86 -13.13
N CYS A 327 -12.37 -15.13 -12.04
CA CYS A 327 -12.51 -15.74 -10.72
C CYS A 327 -13.78 -16.60 -10.63
N GLU A 328 -14.92 -16.09 -11.11
CA GLU A 328 -16.18 -16.85 -11.18
C GLU A 328 -16.06 -18.10 -12.07
N ALA A 329 -15.54 -17.94 -13.29
CA ALA A 329 -15.41 -19.04 -14.25
C ALA A 329 -14.51 -20.18 -13.77
N HIS A 330 -13.52 -19.88 -12.93
CA HIS A 330 -12.56 -20.86 -12.42
C HIS A 330 -12.77 -21.22 -10.93
N GLY A 331 -13.83 -20.71 -10.30
CA GLY A 331 -14.12 -20.93 -8.88
C GLY A 331 -12.95 -20.50 -7.98
N LEU A 332 -12.44 -19.30 -8.21
CA LEU A 332 -11.42 -18.65 -7.37
C LEU A 332 -12.13 -17.66 -6.43
N PRO A 333 -11.84 -17.69 -5.11
CA PRO A 333 -12.36 -16.68 -4.19
C PRO A 333 -11.87 -15.29 -4.60
N HIS A 334 -12.78 -14.32 -4.67
CA HIS A 334 -12.47 -12.93 -4.97
C HIS A 334 -12.91 -12.02 -3.82
N VAL A 335 -12.20 -10.92 -3.60
CA VAL A 335 -12.57 -9.94 -2.57
C VAL A 335 -14.00 -9.44 -2.81
N PRO A 336 -14.79 -9.14 -1.75
CA PRO A 336 -16.16 -8.68 -1.93
C PRO A 336 -16.23 -7.44 -2.83
N VAL A 337 -17.02 -7.53 -3.91
CA VAL A 337 -17.32 -6.39 -4.77
C VAL A 337 -18.49 -5.64 -4.16
N ILE A 338 -18.25 -4.40 -3.76
CA ILE A 338 -19.27 -3.51 -3.17
C ILE A 338 -20.14 -2.91 -4.26
N GLY A 339 -19.56 -2.60 -5.41
CA GLY A 339 -20.31 -2.13 -6.56
C GLY A 339 -19.44 -1.49 -7.64
N LYS A 340 -20.11 -0.91 -8.62
CA LYS A 340 -19.51 -0.07 -9.67
C LYS A 340 -20.08 1.33 -9.55
N VAL A 341 -19.22 2.35 -9.52
CA VAL A 341 -19.63 3.74 -9.29
C VAL A 341 -18.88 4.70 -10.21
N GLN A 342 -19.52 5.78 -10.65
CA GLN A 342 -18.80 6.97 -11.09
C GLN A 342 -18.40 7.77 -9.86
N LEU A 343 -17.16 8.28 -9.84
CA LEU A 343 -16.65 8.93 -8.64
C LEU A 343 -17.50 10.14 -8.22
N LYS A 344 -17.97 10.97 -9.16
CA LYS A 344 -18.84 12.13 -8.86
C LYS A 344 -20.13 11.79 -8.14
N ASP A 345 -20.73 10.64 -8.44
CA ASP A 345 -21.99 10.20 -7.82
C ASP A 345 -21.71 9.54 -6.46
N TYR A 346 -20.48 9.06 -6.26
CA TYR A 346 -20.05 8.46 -5.02
C TYR A 346 -19.53 9.49 -4.00
N ALA A 347 -18.62 10.39 -4.39
CA ALA A 347 -18.08 11.44 -3.55
C ALA A 347 -17.35 12.51 -4.39
N THR A 348 -17.53 13.77 -4.01
CA THR A 348 -16.84 14.92 -4.62
C THR A 348 -15.78 15.54 -3.71
N SER A 349 -15.57 14.98 -2.52
CA SER A 349 -14.59 15.47 -1.55
C SER A 349 -14.11 14.38 -0.59
N PHE A 350 -12.99 14.64 0.10
CA PHE A 350 -12.50 13.74 1.16
C PHE A 350 -13.50 13.60 2.32
N ARG A 351 -14.22 14.69 2.64
CA ARG A 351 -15.27 14.70 3.67
C ARG A 351 -16.40 13.73 3.35
N GLU A 352 -16.70 13.51 2.08
CA GLU A 352 -17.73 12.56 1.63
C GLU A 352 -17.20 11.13 1.50
N ILE A 353 -15.98 10.94 0.96
CA ILE A 353 -15.48 9.59 0.67
C ILE A 353 -14.97 8.86 1.91
N LEU A 354 -14.32 9.56 2.85
CA LEU A 354 -13.65 8.93 3.99
C LEU A 354 -14.63 8.19 4.91
N PRO A 355 -15.78 8.77 5.32
CA PRO A 355 -16.74 8.07 6.17
C PRO A 355 -17.33 6.82 5.51
N LYS A 356 -17.34 6.76 4.17
CA LYS A 356 -17.87 5.59 3.44
C LYS A 356 -16.95 4.38 3.51
N ALA A 357 -15.69 4.54 3.90
CA ALA A 357 -14.79 3.40 4.10
C ALA A 357 -15.16 2.59 5.35
N ASP A 358 -15.74 3.23 6.36
CA ASP A 358 -16.23 2.55 7.56
C ASP A 358 -17.38 1.60 7.19
N GLY A 359 -17.48 0.47 7.89
CA GLY A 359 -18.57 -0.50 7.71
C GLY A 359 -18.20 -1.90 8.20
N MET A 360 -19.21 -2.76 8.26
CA MET A 360 -18.99 -4.20 8.41
C MET A 360 -18.69 -4.79 7.03
N GLY A 361 -17.74 -5.70 6.96
CA GLY A 361 -17.30 -6.35 5.74
C GLY A 361 -17.29 -7.86 5.85
N PHE A 362 -16.30 -8.47 5.22
CA PHE A 362 -16.08 -9.90 5.18
C PHE A 362 -16.08 -10.50 6.60
N ARG A 363 -16.74 -11.66 6.75
CA ARG A 363 -16.93 -12.36 8.02
C ARG A 363 -17.58 -11.54 9.14
N ALA A 364 -18.40 -10.54 8.76
CA ALA A 364 -19.06 -9.65 9.71
C ALA A 364 -18.10 -8.98 10.69
N GLN A 365 -16.89 -8.63 10.22
CA GLN A 365 -15.91 -7.84 10.96
C GLN A 365 -15.87 -6.40 10.42
N PRO A 366 -15.42 -5.41 11.22
CA PRO A 366 -15.17 -4.07 10.69
C PRO A 366 -14.14 -4.15 9.55
N ARG A 367 -14.49 -3.64 8.37
CA ARG A 367 -13.59 -3.65 7.21
C ARG A 367 -12.46 -2.64 7.36
N GLU A 368 -11.28 -2.97 6.85
CA GLU A 368 -10.13 -2.05 6.81
C GLU A 368 -10.43 -0.83 5.94
N GLY A 369 -11.22 -1.01 4.89
CA GLY A 369 -11.64 0.08 4.03
C GLY A 369 -12.11 -0.41 2.67
N LEU A 370 -11.85 0.40 1.66
CA LEU A 370 -12.27 0.18 0.28
C LEU A 370 -11.10 0.40 -0.68
N VAL A 371 -11.10 -0.37 -1.77
CA VAL A 371 -10.21 -0.17 -2.92
C VAL A 371 -11.05 0.17 -4.14
N PHE A 372 -10.67 1.25 -4.82
CA PHE A 372 -11.27 1.73 -6.05
C PHE A 372 -10.33 1.39 -7.20
N LYS A 373 -10.79 0.58 -8.16
CA LYS A 373 -10.04 0.19 -9.35
C LYS A 373 -10.74 0.74 -10.58
N MET A 374 -10.04 1.53 -11.38
CA MET A 374 -10.57 2.13 -12.60
C MET A 374 -10.95 1.02 -13.59
N CYS A 375 -12.13 1.15 -14.20
CA CYS A 375 -12.54 0.30 -15.31
C CYS A 375 -11.92 0.84 -16.61
N GLY A 376 -11.31 -0.03 -17.41
CA GLY A 376 -10.74 0.30 -18.72
C GLY A 376 -9.30 0.85 -18.72
N ASP A 377 -8.73 1.16 -17.55
CA ASP A 377 -7.35 1.64 -17.43
C ASP A 377 -6.70 1.25 -16.10
N GLU A 378 -5.39 1.45 -15.97
CA GLU A 378 -4.60 1.07 -14.81
C GLU A 378 -4.45 2.21 -13.81
N PHE A 379 -5.49 2.41 -13.00
CA PHE A 379 -5.43 3.29 -11.86
C PHE A 379 -6.23 2.71 -10.69
N ALA A 380 -5.65 2.76 -9.49
CA ALA A 380 -6.34 2.36 -8.29
C ALA A 380 -5.92 3.22 -7.09
N PHE A 381 -6.83 3.38 -6.15
CA PHE A 381 -6.57 4.01 -4.86
C PHE A 381 -7.36 3.33 -3.75
N LYS A 382 -6.95 3.56 -2.51
CA LYS A 382 -7.63 3.03 -1.33
C LYS A 382 -8.12 4.14 -0.42
N VAL A 383 -9.24 3.89 0.23
CA VAL A 383 -9.80 4.70 1.30
C VAL A 383 -9.83 3.81 2.54
N ILE A 384 -9.10 4.20 3.58
CA ILE A 384 -9.00 3.39 4.81
C ILE A 384 -10.00 3.91 5.83
N SER A 385 -10.71 2.97 6.46
CA SER A 385 -11.66 3.20 7.54
C SER A 385 -10.96 3.87 8.73
N ILE A 386 -11.48 5.02 9.14
CA ILE A 386 -10.95 5.74 10.31
C ILE A 386 -11.21 4.91 11.56
N ARG A 387 -12.43 4.34 11.65
CA ARG A 387 -12.82 3.49 12.76
C ARG A 387 -11.88 2.29 12.90
N TRP A 388 -11.55 1.64 11.78
CA TRP A 388 -10.67 0.47 11.77
C TRP A 388 -9.26 0.84 12.24
N LEU A 389 -8.68 1.95 11.76
CA LEU A 389 -7.34 2.41 12.19
C LEU A 389 -7.27 2.64 13.70
N LEU A 390 -8.36 3.15 14.29
CA LEU A 390 -8.43 3.42 15.73
C LEU A 390 -8.66 2.14 16.56
N GLU A 391 -9.45 1.19 16.06
CA GLU A 391 -9.80 -0.04 16.79
C GLU A 391 -8.73 -1.14 16.68
N LYS A 392 -8.18 -1.36 15.48
CA LYS A 392 -7.20 -2.42 15.20
C LYS A 392 -5.75 -1.95 15.31
N GLY A 393 -5.56 -0.63 15.34
CA GLY A 393 -4.25 -0.01 15.30
C GLY A 393 -3.73 0.11 13.88
N GLU A 394 -2.76 1.01 13.74
CA GLU A 394 -1.92 1.16 12.55
C GLU A 394 -0.71 0.25 12.58
#